data_AF-A0A1Z5TQH9-F1
#
_entry.id   AF-A0A1Z5TQH9-F1
#
_cell.length_a   1.000
_cell.length_b   1.000
_cell.length_c   1.000
_cell.angle_alpha   90.00
_cell.angle_beta   90.00
_cell.angle_gamma   90.00
#
_symmetry.space_group_name_H-M   'P 1'
#
loop_
_entity.id
_entity.type
_entity.pdbx_description
1 polymer ?
#
loop_
_entity_poly.entity_id
_entity_poly.type
_entity_poly.pdbx_seq_one_letter_code
_entity_poly.pdbx_strand_id
1 'polypeptide(L)'
;MEARYSADRSPLNEPEALDWNGSDKSTNIEALPPASAKLVRRQLLAALEARCEKLGKSVINEIERRLLQRAQVSRFSTFLSSVLLLSAVERTSSLYQIFATELEDQDNSPTSWPLETPPSRLWIQGPHFADLLIMLLRMRALPPQTKVDLNGKLVVEKDSTYPANMTGKIASRDQIEEQVLAAAEWLDEIGLDVAEIERAVHGGIGSDLCLVGKVLLPVKVDT
;
A
#
# COMPACT_ATOMS: atom_id res chain seq x y z
N MET A 1 30.02 -36.69 -0.08
CA MET A 1 29.88 -35.94 -1.35
C MET A 1 29.08 -34.68 -1.00
N GLU A 2 29.75 -33.53 -0.88
CA GLU A 2 29.14 -32.27 -0.41
C GLU A 2 28.20 -31.70 -1.48
N ALA A 3 26.91 -31.57 -1.16
CA ALA A 3 25.96 -30.87 -2.00
C ALA A 3 26.19 -29.37 -1.87
N ARG A 4 26.85 -28.76 -2.87
CA ARG A 4 26.98 -27.31 -2.99
C ARG A 4 25.71 -26.73 -3.60
N TYR A 5 25.02 -25.90 -2.83
CA TYR A 5 23.88 -25.11 -3.30
C TYR A 5 24.37 -24.04 -4.29
N SER A 6 23.74 -23.96 -5.47
CA SER A 6 24.07 -23.01 -6.53
C SER A 6 22.85 -22.16 -6.85
N ALA A 7 22.90 -20.85 -6.55
CA ALA A 7 21.76 -19.94 -6.60
C ALA A 7 21.30 -19.56 -8.02
N ASP A 8 22.07 -19.91 -9.05
CA ASP A 8 21.83 -19.50 -10.45
C ASP A 8 21.03 -20.52 -11.28
N ARG A 9 20.61 -21.65 -10.69
CA ARG A 9 19.79 -22.66 -11.38
C ARG A 9 18.67 -23.15 -10.47
N SER A 10 17.43 -23.07 -10.95
CA SER A 10 16.31 -23.79 -10.34
C SER A 10 16.61 -25.30 -10.39
N PRO A 11 16.39 -26.06 -9.31
CA PRO A 11 16.58 -27.50 -9.33
C PRO A 11 15.66 -28.11 -10.40
N LEU A 12 16.25 -28.89 -11.31
CA LEU A 12 15.56 -29.52 -12.44
C LEU A 12 14.64 -30.67 -12.02
N ASN A 13 14.82 -31.19 -10.81
CA ASN A 13 13.97 -32.20 -10.23
C ASN A 13 13.03 -31.53 -9.22
N GLU A 14 11.74 -31.82 -9.32
CA GLU A 14 10.80 -31.53 -8.25
C GLU A 14 11.33 -32.16 -6.96
N PRO A 15 11.30 -31.44 -5.82
CA PRO A 15 11.66 -32.05 -4.54
C PRO A 15 10.72 -33.23 -4.30
N GLU A 16 11.29 -34.40 -3.99
CA GLU A 16 10.51 -35.60 -3.66
C GLU A 16 9.42 -35.22 -2.67
N ALA A 17 8.17 -35.57 -2.99
CA ALA A 17 7.03 -35.29 -2.16
C ALA A 17 7.26 -35.93 -0.79
N LEU A 18 7.51 -35.10 0.24
CA LEU A 18 7.58 -35.60 1.61
C LEU A 18 6.23 -36.21 1.98
N ASP A 19 6.23 -37.52 2.21
CA ASP A 19 5.11 -38.21 2.81
C ASP A 19 4.98 -37.74 4.27
N TRP A 20 3.94 -36.94 4.54
CA TRP A 20 3.65 -36.42 5.88
C TRP A 20 3.05 -37.49 6.82
N ASN A 21 2.84 -38.73 6.35
CA ASN A 21 2.40 -39.83 7.22
C ASN A 21 3.59 -40.39 8.02
N GLY A 22 3.73 -39.87 9.23
CA GLY A 22 4.81 -40.20 10.15
C GLY A 22 4.92 -41.69 10.51
N SER A 23 5.79 -42.41 9.80
CA SER A 23 6.31 -43.71 10.24
C SER A 23 7.83 -43.87 10.11
N ASP A 24 8.57 -42.88 9.62
CA ASP A 24 10.03 -42.93 9.64
C ASP A 24 10.59 -42.26 10.90
N LYS A 25 11.01 -43.10 11.86
CA LYS A 25 11.83 -42.73 13.03
C LYS A 25 13.27 -42.34 12.65
N SER A 26 13.44 -41.80 11.44
CA SER A 26 14.72 -41.37 10.84
C SER A 26 14.74 -39.86 10.59
N THR A 27 13.81 -39.10 11.16
CA THR A 27 13.89 -37.64 11.14
C THR A 27 14.88 -37.20 12.20
N ASN A 28 16.17 -37.30 11.86
CA ASN A 28 17.20 -36.51 12.53
C ASN A 28 16.98 -35.04 12.12
N ILE A 29 15.89 -34.44 12.61
CA ILE A 29 15.67 -32.99 12.60
C ILE A 29 16.55 -32.48 13.73
N GLU A 30 17.86 -32.59 13.55
CA GLU A 30 18.80 -31.93 14.43
C GLU A 30 18.56 -30.43 14.23
N ALA A 31 18.06 -29.78 15.28
CA ALA A 31 17.76 -28.36 15.22
C ALA A 31 19.02 -27.63 14.77
N LEU A 32 18.89 -26.78 13.73
CA LEU A 32 20.01 -25.99 13.23
C LEU A 32 20.70 -25.29 14.40
N PRO A 33 22.05 -25.32 14.49
CA PRO A 33 22.77 -24.57 15.49
C PRO A 33 22.27 -23.12 15.53
N PRO A 34 22.13 -22.50 16.71
CA PRO A 34 21.49 -21.18 16.84
C PRO A 34 22.19 -20.09 16.02
N ALA A 35 23.50 -20.22 15.80
CA ALA A 35 24.27 -19.34 14.93
C ALA A 35 23.87 -19.49 13.44
N SER A 36 23.68 -20.73 12.97
CA SER A 36 23.23 -21.03 11.61
C SER A 36 21.80 -20.55 11.38
N ALA A 37 20.90 -20.75 12.36
CA ALA A 37 19.53 -20.25 12.30
C ALA A 37 19.48 -18.72 12.21
N LYS A 38 20.30 -18.01 13.00
CA LYS A 38 20.43 -16.55 12.96
C LYS A 38 20.96 -16.05 11.62
N LEU A 39 21.96 -16.72 11.06
CA LEU A 39 22.53 -16.38 9.75
C LEU A 39 21.50 -16.56 8.63
N VAL A 40 20.83 -17.73 8.59
CA VAL A 40 19.79 -18.02 7.60
C VAL A 40 18.65 -17.01 7.69
N ARG A 41 18.22 -16.65 8.92
CA ARG A 41 17.20 -15.61 9.13
C ARG A 41 17.64 -14.26 8.55
N ARG A 42 18.87 -13.84 8.80
CA ARG A 42 19.41 -12.57 8.26
C ARG A 42 19.47 -12.59 6.73
N GLN A 43 19.94 -13.68 6.14
CA GLN A 43 20.01 -13.81 4.68
C GLN A 43 18.62 -13.79 4.04
N LEU A 44 17.64 -14.46 4.65
CA LEU A 44 16.26 -14.45 4.18
C LEU A 44 15.63 -13.06 4.30
N LEU A 45 15.86 -12.35 5.40
CA LEU A 45 15.40 -10.97 5.58
C LEU A 45 16.03 -10.03 4.53
N ALA A 46 17.34 -10.10 4.31
CA ALA A 46 18.02 -9.30 3.30
C ALA A 46 17.51 -9.59 1.87
N ALA A 47 17.26 -10.87 1.55
CA ALA A 47 16.68 -11.26 0.27
C ALA A 47 15.24 -10.75 0.09
N LEU A 48 14.44 -10.78 1.16
CA LEU A 48 13.09 -10.21 1.16
C LEU A 48 13.12 -8.70 0.98
N GLU A 49 13.98 -7.97 1.70
CA GLU A 49 14.18 -6.53 1.55
C GLU A 49 14.53 -6.17 0.10
N ALA A 50 15.53 -6.85 -0.49
CA ALA A 50 15.94 -6.61 -1.86
C ALA A 50 14.82 -6.90 -2.89
N ARG A 51 13.96 -7.90 -2.62
CA ARG A 51 12.79 -8.19 -3.47
C ARG A 51 11.71 -7.13 -3.31
N CYS A 52 11.42 -6.71 -2.07
CA CYS A 52 10.46 -5.66 -1.76
C CYS A 52 10.89 -4.32 -2.38
N GLU A 53 12.17 -3.98 -2.37
CA GLU A 53 12.70 -2.78 -3.03
C GLU A 53 12.44 -2.83 -4.54
N LYS A 54 12.75 -3.96 -5.20
CA LYS A 54 12.50 -4.13 -6.64
C LYS A 54 11.01 -4.02 -6.97
N LEU A 55 10.16 -4.68 -6.19
CA LEU A 55 8.70 -4.64 -6.39
C LEU A 55 8.15 -3.23 -6.14
N GLY A 56 8.57 -2.57 -5.07
CA GLY A 56 8.17 -1.21 -4.74
C GLY A 56 8.55 -0.23 -5.84
N LYS A 57 9.78 -0.28 -6.35
CA LYS A 57 10.20 0.51 -7.52
C LYS A 57 9.34 0.23 -8.74
N SER A 58 9.02 -1.03 -9.02
CA SER A 58 8.14 -1.39 -10.15
C SER A 58 6.73 -0.80 -10.00
N VAL A 59 6.14 -0.85 -8.81
CA VAL A 59 4.81 -0.28 -8.54
C VAL A 59 4.83 1.24 -8.68
N ILE A 60 5.83 1.92 -8.10
CA ILE A 60 5.97 3.37 -8.19
C ILE A 60 6.13 3.82 -9.64
N ASN A 61 7.01 3.15 -10.40
CA ASN A 61 7.22 3.47 -11.82
C ASN A 61 5.96 3.28 -12.66
N GLU A 62 5.17 2.24 -12.37
CA GLU A 62 3.90 2.02 -13.07
C GLU A 62 2.84 3.05 -12.70
N ILE A 63 2.77 3.47 -11.42
CA ILE A 63 1.91 4.57 -10.98
C ILE A 63 2.33 5.89 -11.63
N GLU A 64 3.62 6.22 -11.64
CA GLU A 64 4.16 7.40 -12.32
C GLU A 64 3.80 7.38 -13.80
N ARG A 65 4.05 6.26 -14.50
CA ARG A 65 3.69 6.07 -15.90
C ARG A 65 2.19 6.31 -16.11
N ARG A 66 1.34 5.73 -15.26
CA ARG A 66 -0.13 5.91 -15.33
C ARG A 66 -0.53 7.35 -15.10
N LEU A 67 0.10 8.07 -14.16
CA LEU A 67 -0.17 9.47 -13.86
C LEU A 67 0.30 10.42 -14.99
N LEU A 68 1.35 10.08 -15.73
CA LEU A 68 1.84 10.86 -16.87
C LEU A 68 1.09 10.55 -18.18
N GLN A 69 0.77 9.29 -18.46
CA GLN A 69 0.21 8.84 -19.76
C GLN A 69 -1.32 8.98 -19.84
N ARG A 70 -1.84 10.21 -19.96
CA ARG A 70 -3.29 10.51 -19.87
C ARG A 70 -4.23 9.70 -20.77
N ALA A 71 -3.82 9.34 -21.99
CA ALA A 71 -4.73 8.82 -23.02
C ALA A 71 -4.87 7.28 -23.07
N GLN A 72 -3.96 6.52 -22.46
CA GLN A 72 -3.91 5.05 -22.60
C GLN A 72 -4.26 4.27 -21.34
N VAL A 73 -4.46 4.95 -20.21
CA VAL A 73 -4.74 4.30 -18.93
C VAL A 73 -6.06 4.78 -18.35
N SER A 74 -6.84 3.83 -17.85
CA SER A 74 -8.13 4.09 -17.21
C SER A 74 -7.94 4.99 -15.97
N ARG A 75 -8.77 6.04 -15.86
CA ARG A 75 -8.71 7.01 -14.77
C ARG A 75 -9.07 6.35 -13.44
N PHE A 76 -10.11 5.53 -13.40
CA PHE A 76 -10.65 4.85 -12.24
C PHE A 76 -9.72 3.75 -11.77
N SER A 77 -9.17 2.95 -12.69
CA SER A 77 -8.14 1.97 -12.35
C SER A 77 -6.91 2.65 -11.72
N THR A 78 -6.49 3.81 -12.27
CA THR A 78 -5.35 4.57 -11.71
C THR A 78 -5.69 5.14 -10.33
N PHE A 79 -6.90 5.69 -10.17
CA PHE A 79 -7.41 6.19 -8.89
C PHE A 79 -7.45 5.06 -7.84
N LEU A 80 -8.14 3.96 -8.14
CA LEU A 80 -8.31 2.82 -7.24
C LEU A 80 -6.96 2.20 -6.86
N SER A 81 -6.06 2.00 -7.83
CA SER A 81 -4.70 1.50 -7.56
C SER A 81 -3.94 2.44 -6.62
N SER A 82 -4.12 3.75 -6.76
CA SER A 82 -3.48 4.74 -5.90
C SER A 82 -4.09 4.75 -4.50
N VAL A 83 -5.41 4.58 -4.36
CA VAL A 83 -6.09 4.47 -3.05
C VAL A 83 -5.62 3.21 -2.31
N LEU A 84 -5.50 2.08 -3.00
CA LEU A 84 -4.95 0.85 -2.43
C LEU A 84 -3.49 1.02 -1.99
N LEU A 85 -2.68 1.70 -2.80
CA LEU A 85 -1.29 1.99 -2.46
C LEU A 85 -1.20 2.92 -1.23
N LEU A 86 -2.02 3.97 -1.15
CA LEU A 86 -2.08 4.84 0.02
C LEU A 86 -2.48 4.07 1.29
N SER A 87 -3.45 3.16 1.19
CA SER A 87 -3.86 2.30 2.30
C SER A 87 -2.74 1.35 2.75
N ALA A 88 -1.94 0.83 1.81
CA ALA A 88 -0.77 0.02 2.15
C ALA A 88 0.32 0.87 2.83
N VAL A 89 0.60 2.05 2.29
CA VAL A 89 1.58 2.99 2.85
C VAL A 89 1.19 3.40 4.26
N GLU A 90 -0.07 3.74 4.51
CA GLU A 90 -0.58 4.09 5.85
C GLU A 90 -0.28 2.99 6.87
N ARG A 91 -0.66 1.74 6.58
CA ARG A 91 -0.43 0.61 7.48
C ARG A 91 1.05 0.36 7.71
N THR A 92 1.87 0.41 6.66
CA THR A 92 3.33 0.19 6.81
C THR A 92 4.00 1.32 7.59
N SER A 93 3.65 2.58 7.36
CA SER A 93 4.16 3.70 8.14
C SER A 93 3.71 3.66 9.60
N SER A 94 2.44 3.31 9.85
CA SER A 94 1.93 3.13 11.21
C SER A 94 2.67 2.00 11.94
N LEU A 95 2.87 0.86 11.28
CA LEU A 95 3.66 -0.25 11.84
C LEU A 95 5.06 0.22 12.24
N TYR A 96 5.75 0.93 11.34
CA TYR A 96 7.10 1.44 11.63
C TYR A 96 7.10 2.51 12.71
N GLN A 97 6.06 3.32 12.82
CA GLN A 97 5.92 4.31 13.88
C GLN A 97 5.77 3.64 15.24
N ILE A 98 4.94 2.59 15.34
CA ILE A 98 4.81 1.78 16.56
C ILE A 98 6.17 1.24 16.98
N PHE A 99 6.92 0.63 16.05
CA PHE A 99 8.28 0.16 16.35
C PHE A 99 9.23 1.29 16.76
N ALA A 100 9.12 2.48 16.16
CA ALA A 100 9.96 3.61 16.55
C ALA A 100 9.68 4.07 17.98
N THR A 101 8.40 4.18 18.36
CA THR A 101 7.99 4.57 19.72
C THR A 101 8.32 3.48 20.75
N GLU A 102 8.02 2.21 20.46
CA GLU A 102 8.33 1.09 21.36
C GLU A 102 9.84 0.91 21.59
N LEU A 103 10.68 1.24 20.62
CA LEU A 103 12.14 1.23 20.76
C LEU A 103 12.66 2.40 21.62
N GLU A 104 11.95 3.52 21.67
CA GLU A 104 12.32 4.69 22.48
C GLU A 104 11.92 4.50 23.96
N ASP A 105 10.87 3.72 24.25
CA ASP A 105 10.26 3.59 25.58
C ASP A 105 10.83 2.48 26.49
N GLN A 106 11.75 1.62 26.02
CA GLN A 106 12.14 0.42 26.80
C GLN A 106 13.64 0.14 26.98
N ASP A 107 14.09 0.43 28.21
CA ASP A 107 14.97 -0.40 29.07
C ASP A 107 14.38 -1.81 29.38
N ASN A 108 13.27 -2.19 28.73
CA ASN A 108 12.52 -3.42 28.93
C ASN A 108 12.42 -4.26 27.63
N SER A 109 13.54 -4.40 26.92
CA SER A 109 13.73 -5.27 25.74
C SER A 109 12.58 -5.28 24.70
N PRO A 110 12.54 -4.28 23.80
CA PRO A 110 11.64 -4.32 22.66
C PRO A 110 12.04 -5.43 21.68
N THR A 111 11.03 -6.03 21.06
CA THR A 111 11.12 -6.92 19.89
C THR A 111 12.23 -6.43 18.96
N SER A 112 13.31 -7.21 18.82
CA SER A 112 14.48 -6.80 18.04
C SER A 112 14.05 -6.43 16.62
N TRP A 113 14.10 -5.13 16.30
CA TRP A 113 13.78 -4.63 14.98
C TRP A 113 14.55 -5.44 13.92
N PRO A 114 13.84 -6.04 12.93
CA PRO A 114 14.44 -7.08 12.10
C PRO A 114 15.24 -6.53 10.92
N LEU A 115 15.02 -5.27 10.53
CA LEU A 115 15.63 -4.65 9.36
C LEU A 115 16.92 -3.91 9.75
N GLU A 116 17.81 -3.69 8.79
CA GLU A 116 19.05 -2.93 9.05
C GLU A 116 18.77 -1.44 9.26
N THR A 117 17.79 -0.89 8.53
CA THR A 117 17.44 0.54 8.63
C THR A 117 16.50 0.75 9.82
N PRO A 118 16.79 1.69 10.74
CA PRO A 118 15.95 1.91 11.91
C PRO A 118 14.55 2.41 11.51
N PRO A 119 13.50 2.04 12.27
CA PRO A 119 12.12 2.38 11.95
C PRO A 119 11.86 3.90 11.91
N SER A 120 12.58 4.68 12.73
CA SER A 120 12.52 6.15 12.77
C SER A 120 12.81 6.81 11.41
N ARG A 121 13.63 6.16 10.55
CA ARG A 121 13.91 6.64 9.19
C ARG A 121 12.87 6.19 8.16
N LEU A 122 12.13 5.12 8.45
CA LEU A 122 11.20 4.50 7.52
C LEU A 122 9.78 5.06 7.67
N TRP A 123 9.28 5.25 8.89
CA TRP A 123 7.89 5.65 9.10
C TRP A 123 7.57 7.02 8.49
N ILE A 124 8.54 7.95 8.52
CA ILE A 124 8.41 9.31 7.97
C ILE A 124 8.34 9.35 6.43
N GLN A 125 8.81 8.29 5.74
CA GLN A 125 8.80 8.26 4.28
C GLN A 125 7.38 8.14 3.70
N GLY A 126 6.50 7.38 4.37
CA GLY A 126 5.13 7.19 3.91
C GLY A 126 4.29 8.47 3.82
N PRO A 127 4.23 9.34 4.85
CA PRO A 127 3.50 10.62 4.74
C PRO A 127 4.01 11.49 3.59
N HIS A 128 5.34 11.61 3.41
CA HIS A 128 5.91 12.38 2.30
C HIS A 128 5.54 11.81 0.93
N PHE A 129 5.62 10.49 0.77
CA PHE A 129 5.18 9.81 -0.44
C PHE A 129 3.68 10.04 -0.70
N ALA A 130 2.86 9.93 0.35
CA ALA A 130 1.43 10.09 0.26
C ALA A 130 1.04 11.50 -0.19
N ASP A 131 1.65 12.54 0.40
CA ASP A 131 1.37 13.93 0.02
C ASP A 131 1.70 14.19 -1.47
N LEU A 132 2.82 13.64 -1.98
CA LEU A 132 3.18 13.73 -3.40
C LEU A 132 2.16 13.00 -4.29
N LEU A 133 1.78 11.77 -3.94
CA LEU A 133 0.81 10.99 -4.70
C LEU A 133 -0.57 11.67 -4.72
N ILE A 134 -1.04 12.15 -3.57
CA ILE A 134 -2.31 12.88 -3.44
C ILE A 134 -2.28 14.16 -4.29
N MET A 135 -1.17 14.91 -4.24
CA MET A 135 -0.99 16.09 -5.08
C MET A 135 -1.09 15.73 -6.57
N LEU A 136 -0.39 14.70 -7.04
CA LEU A 136 -0.42 14.27 -8.44
C LEU A 136 -1.81 13.79 -8.88
N LEU A 137 -2.53 13.06 -8.02
CA LEU A 137 -3.91 12.65 -8.26
C LEU A 137 -4.83 13.86 -8.45
N ARG A 138 -4.75 14.85 -7.56
CA ARG A 138 -5.54 16.08 -7.61
C ARG A 138 -5.20 16.93 -8.84
N MET A 139 -3.92 17.07 -9.17
CA MET A 139 -3.47 17.77 -10.38
C MET A 139 -3.99 17.14 -11.67
N ARG A 140 -4.32 15.84 -11.65
CA ARG A 140 -4.93 15.13 -12.78
C ARG A 140 -6.46 15.06 -12.70
N ALA A 141 -7.07 15.61 -11.65
CA ALA A 141 -8.50 15.51 -11.34
C ALA A 141 -9.00 14.05 -11.37
N LEU A 142 -8.18 13.13 -10.83
CA LEU A 142 -8.52 11.70 -10.76
C LEU A 142 -9.49 11.32 -9.64
N PRO A 143 -9.42 11.90 -8.44
CA PRO A 143 -10.39 11.59 -7.40
C PRO A 143 -11.81 11.91 -7.87
N PRO A 144 -12.79 11.03 -7.60
CA PRO A 144 -14.20 11.33 -7.85
C PRO A 144 -14.63 12.49 -6.93
N GLN A 145 -15.58 13.29 -7.40
CA GLN A 145 -16.24 14.26 -6.52
C GLN A 145 -17.17 13.49 -5.58
N THR A 146 -17.12 13.84 -4.31
CA THR A 146 -17.87 13.18 -3.24
C THR A 146 -18.65 14.19 -2.44
N LYS A 147 -19.76 13.75 -1.87
CA LYS A 147 -20.59 14.54 -0.95
C LYS A 147 -21.07 13.68 0.20
N VAL A 148 -21.59 14.34 1.23
CA VAL A 148 -22.21 13.68 2.36
C VAL A 148 -23.69 13.48 2.03
N ASP A 149 -24.19 12.25 2.12
CA ASP A 149 -25.62 11.95 2.02
C ASP A 149 -26.35 12.28 3.33
N LEU A 150 -27.69 12.29 3.30
CA LEU A 150 -28.58 12.50 4.45
C LEU A 150 -28.26 11.58 5.64
N ASN A 151 -27.68 10.41 5.38
CA ASN A 151 -27.29 9.43 6.40
C ASN A 151 -25.88 9.66 6.98
N GLY A 152 -25.19 10.75 6.62
CA GLY A 152 -23.82 11.02 7.05
C GLY A 152 -22.76 10.15 6.35
N LYS A 153 -23.16 9.43 5.29
CA LYS A 153 -22.28 8.56 4.50
C LYS A 153 -21.66 9.30 3.32
N LEU A 154 -20.45 8.90 2.96
CA LEU A 154 -19.76 9.43 1.80
C LEU A 154 -20.31 8.79 0.53
N VAL A 155 -20.78 9.59 -0.41
CA VAL A 155 -21.32 9.13 -1.70
C VAL A 155 -20.68 9.90 -2.86
N VAL A 156 -20.58 9.26 -4.02
CA VAL A 156 -20.08 9.92 -5.24
C VAL A 156 -21.12 10.86 -5.81
N GLU A 157 -20.68 12.06 -6.20
CA GLU A 157 -21.53 13.03 -6.86
C GLU A 157 -21.69 12.71 -8.36
N LYS A 158 -22.86 12.15 -8.72
CA LYS A 158 -23.19 11.68 -10.08
C LYS A 158 -23.46 12.80 -11.08
N ASP A 159 -23.97 13.94 -10.58
CA ASP A 159 -24.35 15.10 -11.40
C ASP A 159 -23.24 16.16 -11.52
N SER A 160 -22.07 15.91 -10.93
CA SER A 160 -20.98 16.86 -10.94
C SER A 160 -20.47 17.04 -12.38
N THR A 161 -20.63 18.25 -12.94
CA THR A 161 -19.83 18.72 -14.07
C THR A 161 -18.36 18.60 -13.67
N TYR A 162 -17.68 17.55 -14.13
CA TYR A 162 -16.23 17.44 -13.95
C TYR A 162 -15.62 18.76 -14.45
N PRO A 163 -14.79 19.44 -13.65
CA PRO A 163 -14.11 20.62 -14.12
C PRO A 163 -13.27 20.21 -15.33
N ALA A 164 -13.73 20.61 -16.51
CA ALA A 164 -13.10 20.33 -17.79
C ALA A 164 -11.86 21.22 -17.99
N ASN A 165 -10.97 21.33 -17.01
CA ASN A 165 -9.85 22.27 -17.02
C ASN A 165 -8.59 21.51 -16.56
N MET A 166 -7.43 21.51 -17.22
CA MET A 166 -6.89 22.22 -18.37
C MET A 166 -5.89 21.27 -19.08
N THR A 167 -5.77 21.39 -20.39
CA THR A 167 -4.73 20.79 -21.27
C THR A 167 -4.77 19.27 -21.54
N GLY A 168 -5.07 18.94 -22.80
CA GLY A 168 -4.82 17.64 -23.44
C GLY A 168 -6.04 16.72 -23.50
N LYS A 169 -6.52 16.45 -24.74
CA LYS A 169 -7.66 15.58 -25.13
C LYS A 169 -8.63 15.27 -23.99
N ILE A 170 -9.70 16.08 -23.93
CA ILE A 170 -10.88 15.85 -23.09
C ILE A 170 -11.33 14.40 -23.34
N ALA A 171 -11.31 13.56 -22.30
CA ALA A 171 -11.99 12.26 -22.35
C ALA A 171 -13.43 12.52 -22.77
N SER A 172 -14.00 11.68 -23.64
CA SER A 172 -15.38 11.92 -24.07
C SER A 172 -16.30 11.99 -22.84
N ARG A 173 -17.38 12.76 -22.93
CA ARG A 173 -18.36 12.86 -21.83
C ARG A 173 -18.78 11.47 -21.35
N ASP A 174 -19.01 10.55 -22.29
CA ASP A 174 -19.35 9.14 -22.00
C ASP A 174 -18.28 8.44 -21.16
N GLN A 175 -16.99 8.63 -21.48
CA GLN A 175 -15.89 8.06 -20.69
C GLN A 175 -15.86 8.66 -19.28
N ILE A 176 -16.20 9.93 -19.10
CA ILE A 176 -16.25 10.54 -17.76
C ILE A 176 -17.43 9.99 -16.97
N GLU A 177 -18.61 9.87 -17.58
CA GLU A 177 -19.80 9.31 -16.94
C GLU A 177 -19.59 7.84 -16.52
N GLU A 178 -18.99 7.01 -17.38
CA GLU A 178 -18.65 5.62 -17.06
C GLU A 178 -17.72 5.52 -15.83
N GLN A 179 -16.78 6.46 -15.72
CA GLN A 179 -15.82 6.52 -14.61
C GLN A 179 -16.50 6.92 -13.29
N VAL A 180 -17.44 7.86 -13.35
CA VAL A 180 -18.26 8.26 -12.20
C VAL A 180 -19.11 7.11 -11.71
N LEU A 181 -19.75 6.39 -12.64
CA LEU A 181 -20.58 5.25 -12.33
C LEU A 181 -19.76 4.14 -11.66
N ALA A 182 -18.58 3.79 -12.22
CA ALA A 182 -17.68 2.81 -11.61
C ALA A 182 -17.19 3.23 -10.22
N ALA A 183 -16.90 4.53 -10.03
CA ALA A 183 -16.52 5.05 -8.73
C ALA A 183 -17.67 5.02 -7.72
N ALA A 184 -18.90 5.31 -8.15
CA ALA A 184 -20.08 5.27 -7.30
C ALA A 184 -20.44 3.83 -6.91
N GLU A 185 -20.44 2.89 -7.86
CA GLU A 185 -20.67 1.47 -7.60
C GLU A 185 -19.68 0.94 -6.54
N TRP A 186 -18.41 1.31 -6.66
CA TRP A 186 -17.41 0.91 -5.69
C TRP A 186 -17.51 1.64 -4.34
N LEU A 187 -17.63 2.97 -4.33
CA LEU A 187 -17.52 3.77 -3.10
C LEU A 187 -18.82 3.79 -2.30
N ASP A 188 -19.97 3.92 -2.96
CA ASP A 188 -21.28 4.01 -2.30
C ASP A 188 -21.58 2.70 -1.54
N GLU A 189 -21.16 1.54 -2.08
CA GLU A 189 -21.33 0.22 -1.44
C GLU A 189 -20.52 0.04 -0.14
N ILE A 190 -19.38 0.73 0.00
CA ILE A 190 -18.55 0.61 1.20
C ILE A 190 -19.25 1.25 2.41
N GLY A 191 -20.12 2.24 2.20
CA GLY A 191 -20.91 2.87 3.27
C GLY A 191 -20.05 3.61 4.30
N LEU A 192 -18.97 4.26 3.84
CA LEU A 192 -18.02 4.96 4.71
C LEU A 192 -18.69 6.12 5.46
N ASP A 193 -18.48 6.16 6.77
CA ASP A 193 -18.97 7.24 7.62
C ASP A 193 -18.05 8.47 7.53
N VAL A 194 -18.60 9.63 7.20
CA VAL A 194 -17.79 10.84 7.01
C VAL A 194 -17.18 11.30 8.33
N ALA A 195 -17.89 11.16 9.46
CA ALA A 195 -17.37 11.58 10.75
C ALA A 195 -16.22 10.67 11.21
N GLU A 196 -16.24 9.37 10.87
CA GLU A 196 -15.12 8.46 11.13
C GLU A 196 -13.90 8.80 10.28
N ILE A 197 -14.09 9.07 8.99
CA ILE A 197 -13.00 9.47 8.10
C ILE A 197 -12.40 10.80 8.57
N GLU A 198 -13.22 11.81 8.90
CA GLU A 198 -12.74 13.09 9.42
C GLU A 198 -11.95 12.88 10.70
N ARG A 199 -12.43 12.06 11.64
CA ARG A 199 -11.70 11.74 12.87
C ARG A 199 -10.34 11.09 12.58
N ALA A 200 -10.29 10.16 11.63
CA ALA A 200 -9.05 9.51 11.22
C ALA A 200 -8.05 10.50 10.59
N VAL A 201 -8.53 11.40 9.74
CA VAL A 201 -7.70 12.46 9.13
C VAL A 201 -7.11 13.38 10.21
N HIS A 202 -7.91 13.76 11.22
CA HIS A 202 -7.41 14.55 12.35
C HIS A 202 -6.44 13.77 13.25
N GLY A 203 -6.65 12.47 13.41
CA GLY A 203 -5.78 11.58 14.18
C GLY A 203 -4.41 11.35 13.55
N GLY A 204 -4.28 11.54 12.23
CA GLY A 204 -3.02 11.38 11.51
C GLY A 204 -2.68 9.93 11.19
N ILE A 205 -1.43 9.67 10.82
CA ILE A 205 -0.96 8.33 10.48
C ILE A 205 -1.08 7.40 11.70
N GLY A 206 -1.59 6.20 11.45
CA GLY A 206 -1.93 5.22 12.50
C GLY A 206 -3.42 5.18 12.84
N SER A 207 -4.19 6.19 12.40
CA SER A 207 -5.64 6.06 12.29
C SER A 207 -5.97 5.49 10.90
N ASP A 208 -6.68 4.36 10.86
CA ASP A 208 -7.16 3.78 9.60
C ASP A 208 -7.98 4.83 8.83
N LEU A 209 -7.75 4.92 7.52
CA LEU A 209 -8.41 5.84 6.57
C LEU A 209 -7.91 7.29 6.58
N CYS A 210 -6.81 7.63 7.26
CA CYS A 210 -6.27 8.99 7.25
C CYS A 210 -5.87 9.45 5.83
N LEU A 211 -4.99 8.71 5.14
CA LEU A 211 -4.51 9.02 3.80
C LEU A 211 -5.59 8.86 2.74
N VAL A 212 -6.44 7.85 2.89
CA VAL A 212 -7.59 7.64 2.00
C VAL A 212 -8.60 8.78 2.17
N GLY A 213 -8.85 9.22 3.40
CA GLY A 213 -9.71 10.35 3.72
C GLY A 213 -9.23 11.66 3.12
N LYS A 214 -7.91 11.92 3.11
CA LYS A 214 -7.34 13.09 2.40
C LYS A 214 -7.63 13.09 0.89
N VAL A 215 -7.87 11.93 0.28
CA VAL A 215 -8.26 11.83 -1.14
C VAL A 215 -9.76 11.93 -1.32
N LEU A 216 -10.53 11.26 -0.46
CA LEU A 216 -11.96 11.05 -0.63
C LEU A 216 -12.84 12.15 -0.05
N LEU A 217 -12.39 12.87 0.97
CA LEU A 217 -13.18 13.96 1.54
C LEU A 217 -13.23 15.15 0.58
N PRO A 218 -14.39 15.81 0.47
CA PRO A 218 -14.51 17.00 -0.35
C PRO A 218 -13.52 18.07 0.13
N VAL A 219 -12.88 18.75 -0.80
CA VAL A 219 -12.00 19.88 -0.48
C VAL A 219 -12.88 20.97 0.12
N LYS A 220 -12.74 21.23 1.43
CA LYS A 220 -13.38 22.37 2.07
C LYS A 220 -12.82 23.64 1.42
N VAL A 221 -13.64 24.32 0.63
CA VAL A 221 -13.32 25.65 0.14
C VAL A 221 -13.60 26.57 1.31
N ASP A 222 -12.55 27.02 2.00
CA ASP A 222 -12.68 28.06 3.02
C ASP A 222 -13.39 29.25 2.38
N THR A 223 -14.60 29.53 2.85
CA THR A 223 -15.49 30.59 2.35
C THR A 223 -15.41 31.81 3.24
#